data_AF-A0A2V6PTE9-F1
#
_entry.id   AF-A0A2V6PTE9-F1
#
_cell.length_a   1.000
_cell.length_b   1.000
_cell.length_c   1.000
_cell.angle_alpha   90.00
_cell.angle_beta   90.00
_cell.angle_gamma   90.00
#
_symmetry.space_group_name_H-M   'P 1'
#
loop_
_entity.id
_entity.type
_entity.pdbx_description
1 polymer ?
#
loop_
_entity_poly.entity_id
_entity_poly.type
_entity_poly.pdbx_seq_one_letter_code
_entity_poly.pdbx_strand_id
1 'polypeptide(L)'
;HLARASTIFITKSDGNTAPLRQRIAQHNSSAGIIECVHHPLYFEDVFTGERHGLDLLPGKKVASLSGIAQPESFERSLAALGGELVYSKRFADHHRFSQQEVLNVINRSKKRQAHAIITTQKDAVRFPKIDRRDLPIFFMRVEIKILRGGDDFRDVVRRICFQ
;
A
#
# COMPACT_ATOMS: atom_id res chain seq x y z
N HIS A 1 -6.26 17.19 21.17
CA HIS A 1 -6.74 16.99 19.79
C HIS A 1 -7.90 16.00 19.69
N LEU A 2 -7.79 14.79 20.27
CA LEU A 2 -8.85 13.76 20.25
C LEU A 2 -10.22 14.24 20.78
N ALA A 3 -10.25 14.98 21.89
CA ALA A 3 -11.49 15.48 22.52
C ALA A 3 -12.35 16.42 21.64
N ARG A 4 -11.82 16.93 20.53
CA ARG A 4 -12.54 17.81 19.59
C ARG A 4 -13.05 17.09 18.35
N ALA A 5 -12.70 15.82 18.17
CA ALA A 5 -13.10 15.06 16.99
C ALA A 5 -14.56 14.61 17.12
N SER A 6 -15.36 14.83 16.08
CA SER A 6 -16.71 14.24 15.95
C SER A 6 -16.64 12.83 15.36
N THR A 7 -15.60 12.53 14.57
CA THR A 7 -15.32 11.21 13.98
C THR A 7 -13.83 10.92 14.06
N ILE A 8 -13.48 9.67 14.38
CA ILE A 8 -12.10 9.18 14.48
C ILE A 8 -11.91 8.01 13.52
N PHE A 9 -10.99 8.16 12.57
CA PHE A 9 -10.56 7.07 11.70
C PHE A 9 -9.35 6.33 12.28
N ILE A 10 -9.50 5.03 12.49
CA ILE A 10 -8.41 4.11 12.76
C ILE A 10 -8.01 3.47 11.43
N THR A 11 -6.92 3.96 10.85
CA THR A 11 -6.38 3.46 9.57
C THR A 11 -5.39 2.32 9.79
N LYS A 12 -5.18 1.49 8.75
CA LYS A 12 -4.30 0.31 8.81
C LYS A 12 -4.66 -0.65 9.95
N SER A 13 -5.96 -0.79 10.24
CA SER A 13 -6.44 -1.73 11.27
C SER A 13 -6.05 -3.17 10.91
N ASP A 14 -5.53 -3.94 11.85
CA ASP A 14 -5.29 -5.38 11.68
C ASP A 14 -6.46 -6.21 12.24
N GLY A 15 -7.57 -5.55 12.58
CA GLY A 15 -8.73 -6.15 13.24
C GLY A 15 -8.64 -6.23 14.76
N ASN A 16 -7.45 -6.03 15.36
CA ASN A 16 -7.26 -6.07 16.81
C ASN A 16 -7.18 -4.66 17.45
N THR A 17 -8.21 -3.85 17.21
CA THR A 17 -8.24 -2.44 17.64
C THR A 17 -8.90 -2.24 19.00
N ALA A 18 -9.37 -3.29 19.67
CA ALA A 18 -10.13 -3.16 20.92
C ALA A 18 -9.39 -2.35 22.01
N PRO A 19 -8.09 -2.57 22.27
CA PRO A 19 -7.35 -1.77 23.25
C PRO A 19 -7.23 -0.30 22.84
N LEU A 20 -7.05 -0.02 21.54
CA LEU A 20 -6.97 1.34 21.01
C LEU A 20 -8.32 2.05 21.12
N ARG A 21 -9.42 1.36 20.82
CA ARG A 21 -10.78 1.89 20.98
C ARG A 21 -11.08 2.22 22.43
N GLN A 22 -10.68 1.37 23.37
CA GLN A 22 -10.86 1.65 24.80
C GLN A 22 -10.10 2.91 25.23
N ARG A 23 -8.85 3.08 24.77
CA ARG A 23 -8.07 4.31 25.02
C ARG A 23 -8.70 5.53 24.39
N ILE A 24 -9.23 5.42 23.16
CA ILE A 24 -9.92 6.54 22.50
C ILE A 24 -11.17 6.94 23.30
N ALA A 25 -11.96 5.96 23.75
CA ALA A 25 -13.17 6.20 24.53
C ALA A 25 -12.90 6.92 25.87
N GLN A 26 -11.73 6.69 26.50
CA GLN A 26 -11.30 7.41 27.70
C GLN A 26 -11.09 8.91 27.45
N HIS A 27 -10.79 9.31 26.21
CA HIS A 27 -10.53 10.71 25.85
C HIS A 27 -11.70 11.38 25.11
N ASN A 28 -12.49 10.60 24.38
CA ASN A 28 -13.64 11.06 23.62
C ASN A 28 -14.60 9.90 23.38
N SER A 29 -15.62 9.79 24.23
CA SER A 29 -16.63 8.74 24.16
C SER A 29 -17.76 9.04 23.18
N SER A 30 -17.88 10.28 22.69
CA SER A 30 -18.96 10.70 21.79
C SER A 30 -18.58 10.61 20.30
N ALA A 31 -17.29 10.57 19.97
CA ALA A 31 -16.85 10.45 18.59
C ALA A 31 -17.22 9.08 17.98
N GLY A 32 -17.78 9.12 16.77
CA GLY A 32 -17.93 7.91 15.96
C GLY A 32 -16.56 7.33 15.59
N ILE A 33 -16.35 6.04 15.81
CA ILE A 33 -15.11 5.35 15.43
C ILE A 33 -15.33 4.59 14.14
N ILE A 34 -14.45 4.83 13.17
CA ILE A 34 -14.45 4.18 11.86
C ILE A 34 -13.12 3.47 11.70
N GLU A 35 -13.18 2.17 11.47
CA GLU A 35 -11.99 1.34 11.28
C GLU A 35 -11.84 1.01 9.80
N CYS A 36 -10.64 1.18 9.25
CA CYS A 36 -10.40 0.88 7.86
C CYS A 36 -9.02 0.28 7.60
N VAL A 37 -8.92 -0.42 6.47
CA VAL A 37 -7.72 -1.12 6.01
C VAL A 37 -7.41 -0.78 4.58
N HIS A 38 -6.14 -0.91 4.21
CA HIS A 38 -5.74 -0.92 2.81
C HIS A 38 -5.93 -2.33 2.27
N HIS A 39 -6.91 -2.50 1.37
CA HIS A 39 -7.19 -3.77 0.73
C HIS A 39 -6.55 -3.81 -0.67
N PRO A 40 -5.65 -4.77 -0.96
CA PRO A 40 -5.12 -4.96 -2.31
C PRO A 40 -6.23 -5.33 -3.30
N LEU A 41 -6.17 -4.77 -4.50
CA LEU A 41 -7.15 -5.03 -5.57
C LEU A 41 -6.53 -5.76 -6.75
N TYR A 42 -5.49 -5.18 -7.33
CA TYR A 42 -4.82 -5.68 -8.53
C TYR A 42 -3.41 -5.10 -8.64
N PHE A 43 -2.62 -5.64 -9.55
CA PHE A 43 -1.34 -5.09 -9.99
C PHE A 43 -1.49 -4.41 -11.34
N GLU A 44 -0.81 -3.30 -11.56
CA GLU A 44 -0.84 -2.58 -12.84
C GLU A 44 0.58 -2.25 -13.28
N ASP A 45 0.89 -2.52 -14.55
CA ASP A 45 2.21 -2.22 -15.11
C ASP A 45 2.41 -0.71 -15.10
N VAL A 46 3.54 -0.28 -14.53
CA VAL A 46 3.86 1.13 -14.30
C VAL A 46 3.87 1.94 -15.60
N PHE A 47 4.03 1.30 -16.75
CA PHE A 47 4.27 1.97 -18.01
C PHE A 47 3.27 1.63 -19.12
N THR A 48 2.71 0.41 -19.15
CA THR A 48 1.69 0.03 -20.14
C THR A 48 0.28 0.23 -19.61
N GLY A 49 0.10 0.27 -18.28
CA GLY A 49 -1.23 0.31 -17.65
C GLY A 49 -1.98 -1.01 -17.71
N GLU A 50 -1.35 -2.09 -18.18
CA GLU A 50 -1.94 -3.44 -18.17
C GLU A 50 -2.18 -3.91 -16.73
N ARG A 51 -3.34 -4.52 -16.49
CA ARG A 51 -3.77 -4.96 -15.15
C ARG A 51 -3.73 -6.47 -15.01
N HIS A 52 -3.27 -6.91 -13.85
CA HIS A 52 -3.22 -8.32 -13.44
C HIS A 52 -3.88 -8.50 -12.08
N GLY A 53 -4.56 -9.62 -11.88
CA GLY A 53 -5.18 -9.95 -10.60
C GLY A 53 -4.16 -10.26 -9.50
N LEU A 54 -4.66 -10.48 -8.27
CA LEU A 54 -3.81 -10.80 -7.13
C LEU A 54 -3.12 -12.17 -7.25
N ASP A 55 -3.64 -13.03 -8.12
CA ASP A 55 -3.08 -14.33 -8.52
C ASP A 55 -1.73 -14.22 -9.26
N LEU A 56 -1.27 -13.01 -9.57
CA LEU A 56 0.06 -12.75 -10.09
C LEU A 56 1.18 -13.18 -9.12
N LEU A 57 0.98 -13.04 -7.81
CA LEU A 57 2.04 -13.21 -6.80
C LEU A 57 2.27 -14.64 -6.26
N PRO A 58 1.24 -15.47 -6.02
CA PRO A 58 1.41 -16.78 -5.40
C PRO A 58 2.54 -17.62 -6.02
N GLY A 59 3.53 -17.98 -5.19
CA GLY A 59 4.67 -18.81 -5.59
C GLY A 59 5.69 -18.11 -6.49
N LYS A 60 5.57 -16.80 -6.71
CA LYS A 60 6.52 -16.01 -7.49
C LYS A 60 7.55 -15.33 -6.59
N LYS A 61 8.80 -15.39 -7.01
CA LYS A 61 9.86 -14.53 -6.49
C LYS A 61 9.62 -13.11 -6.96
N VAL A 62 9.59 -12.15 -6.06
CA VAL A 62 9.39 -10.73 -6.38
C VAL A 62 10.42 -9.85 -5.68
N ALA A 63 10.71 -8.72 -6.31
CA ALA A 63 11.48 -7.66 -5.69
C ALA A 63 10.56 -6.49 -5.31
N SER A 64 10.85 -5.75 -4.24
CA SER A 64 10.15 -4.51 -3.92
C SER A 64 11.03 -3.29 -4.14
N LEU A 65 10.39 -2.20 -4.59
CA LEU A 65 10.95 -0.85 -4.62
C LEU A 65 9.96 0.08 -3.94
N SER A 66 10.39 0.87 -2.96
CA SER A 66 9.47 1.78 -2.27
C SER A 66 10.15 3.02 -1.69
N GLY A 67 9.50 4.18 -1.80
CA GLY A 67 9.87 5.46 -1.20
C GLY A 67 8.74 6.00 -0.33
N ILE A 68 8.28 5.17 0.61
CA ILE A 68 7.20 5.47 1.57
C ILE A 68 7.71 5.40 3.01
N ALA A 69 7.04 6.11 3.92
CA ALA A 69 7.41 6.16 5.35
C ALA A 69 7.40 4.80 6.09
N GLN A 70 6.63 3.80 5.64
CA GLN A 70 6.54 2.48 6.29
C GLN A 70 6.58 1.32 5.27
N PRO A 71 7.77 1.03 4.71
CA PRO A 71 7.93 0.01 3.67
C PRO A 71 7.62 -1.41 4.16
N GLU A 72 7.84 -1.71 5.44
CA GLU A 72 7.60 -3.04 6.01
C GLU A 72 6.13 -3.46 5.92
N SER A 73 5.20 -2.50 6.01
CA SER A 73 3.77 -2.79 5.84
C SER A 73 3.43 -3.21 4.41
N PHE A 74 4.09 -2.60 3.43
CA PHE A 74 3.92 -2.94 2.03
C PHE A 74 4.54 -4.30 1.71
N GLU A 75 5.76 -4.54 2.19
CA GLU A 75 6.47 -5.81 2.01
C GLU A 75 5.71 -7.00 2.64
N ARG A 76 5.15 -6.81 3.85
CA ARG A 76 4.27 -7.81 4.47
C ARG A 76 3.01 -8.07 3.66
N SER A 77 2.45 -7.05 3.01
CA SER A 77 1.29 -7.23 2.13
C SER A 77 1.63 -8.10 0.92
N LEU A 78 2.82 -7.93 0.31
CA LEU A 78 3.26 -8.78 -0.80
C LEU A 78 3.46 -10.23 -0.37
N ALA A 79 4.06 -10.44 0.80
CA ALA A 79 4.24 -11.77 1.37
C ALA A 79 2.90 -12.45 1.72
N ALA A 80 1.94 -11.70 2.28
CA ALA A 80 0.61 -12.21 2.59
C ALA A 80 -0.19 -12.62 1.34
N LEU A 81 0.10 -12.01 0.18
CA LEU A 81 -0.44 -12.39 -1.12
C LEU A 81 0.30 -13.59 -1.76
N GLY A 82 1.25 -14.20 -1.06
CA GLY A 82 1.97 -15.40 -1.52
C GLY A 82 3.23 -15.13 -2.34
N GLY A 83 3.70 -13.88 -2.40
CA GLY A 83 4.97 -13.53 -3.05
C GLY A 83 6.19 -13.84 -2.18
N GLU A 84 7.23 -14.43 -2.78
CA GLU A 84 8.53 -14.64 -2.13
C GLU A 84 9.41 -13.40 -2.36
N LEU A 85 9.57 -12.58 -1.33
CA LEU A 85 10.33 -11.33 -1.43
C LEU A 85 11.84 -11.60 -1.45
N VAL A 86 12.45 -11.64 -2.64
CA VAL A 86 13.88 -11.96 -2.81
C VAL A 86 14.78 -10.73 -2.76
N TYR A 87 14.22 -9.54 -2.92
CA TYR A 87 14.95 -8.28 -2.85
C TYR A 87 14.04 -7.14 -2.42
N SER A 88 14.56 -6.22 -1.61
CA SER A 88 13.86 -4.99 -1.27
C SER A 88 14.81 -3.81 -1.37
N LYS A 89 14.40 -2.78 -2.11
CA LYS A 89 15.09 -1.50 -2.15
C LYS A 89 14.18 -0.40 -1.61
N ARG A 90 14.59 0.15 -0.47
CA ARG A 90 13.90 1.24 0.22
C ARG A 90 14.62 2.56 -0.06
N PHE A 91 13.84 3.60 -0.28
CA PHE A 91 14.28 4.99 -0.46
C PHE A 91 13.59 5.87 0.59
N ALA A 92 14.05 7.12 0.71
CA ALA A 92 13.41 8.10 1.58
C ALA A 92 11.94 8.32 1.17
N ASP A 93 11.12 8.71 2.14
CA ASP A 93 9.72 9.05 1.86
C ASP A 93 9.65 10.20 0.84
N HIS A 94 8.76 10.07 -0.13
CA HIS A 94 8.61 11.00 -1.26
C HIS A 94 9.78 11.05 -2.28
N HIS A 95 10.71 10.11 -2.25
CA HIS A 95 11.85 10.07 -3.18
C HIS A 95 11.41 10.04 -4.66
N ARG A 96 12.03 10.89 -5.48
CA ARG A 96 11.93 10.83 -6.95
C ARG A 96 13.03 9.94 -7.49
N PHE A 97 12.66 8.85 -8.14
CA PHE A 97 13.63 7.88 -8.64
C PHE A 97 14.36 8.40 -9.88
N SER A 98 15.68 8.28 -9.89
CA SER A 98 16.48 8.46 -11.10
C SER A 98 16.45 7.21 -11.98
N GLN A 99 16.73 7.36 -13.28
CA GLN A 99 16.80 6.22 -14.20
C GLN A 99 17.85 5.19 -13.73
N GLN A 100 19.02 5.66 -13.31
CA GLN A 100 20.10 4.79 -12.85
C GLN A 100 19.70 3.98 -11.61
N GLU A 101 18.95 4.57 -10.66
CA GLU A 101 18.44 3.84 -9.49
C GLU A 101 17.48 2.72 -9.89
N VAL A 102 16.54 2.99 -10.79
CA VAL A 102 15.60 1.97 -11.27
C VAL A 102 16.35 0.87 -12.03
N LEU A 103 17.31 1.21 -12.89
CA LEU A 103 18.17 0.24 -13.59
C LEU A 103 18.99 -0.62 -12.61
N ASN A 104 19.50 -0.03 -11.54
CA ASN A 104 20.21 -0.76 -10.49
C ASN A 104 19.29 -1.75 -9.77
N VAL A 105 18.04 -1.36 -9.50
CA VAL A 105 17.04 -2.27 -8.91
C VAL A 105 16.70 -3.40 -9.88
N ILE A 106 16.49 -3.12 -11.16
CA ILE A 106 16.28 -4.15 -12.20
C ILE A 106 17.42 -5.17 -12.19
N ASN A 107 18.68 -4.70 -12.27
CA ASN A 107 19.85 -5.59 -12.29
C ASN A 107 19.93 -6.48 -11.03
N ARG A 108 19.69 -5.90 -9.84
CA ARG A 108 19.72 -6.64 -8.57
C ARG A 108 18.55 -7.60 -8.41
N SER A 109 17.39 -7.29 -8.98
CA SER A 109 16.20 -8.13 -8.98
C SER A 109 16.40 -9.34 -9.90
N LYS A 110 16.88 -9.11 -11.12
CA LYS A 110 17.23 -10.17 -12.07
C LYS A 110 18.30 -11.12 -11.53
N LYS A 111 19.35 -10.59 -10.89
CA LYS A 111 20.39 -11.42 -10.26
C LYS A 111 19.83 -12.38 -9.18
N ARG A 112 18.70 -12.01 -8.56
CA ARG A 112 17.99 -12.83 -7.58
C ARG A 112 16.80 -13.59 -8.16
N GLN A 113 16.70 -13.64 -9.49
CA GLN A 113 15.65 -14.36 -10.21
C GLN A 113 14.24 -13.88 -9.83
N ALA A 114 14.08 -12.60 -9.51
CA ALA A 114 12.76 -12.01 -9.34
C ALA A 114 11.99 -12.10 -10.67
N HIS A 115 10.72 -12.49 -10.59
CA HIS A 115 9.77 -12.51 -11.69
C HIS A 115 9.29 -11.10 -12.05
N ALA A 116 9.14 -10.23 -11.05
CA ALA A 116 8.73 -8.85 -11.21
C ALA A 116 9.28 -7.96 -10.09
N ILE A 117 9.30 -6.64 -10.34
CA ILE A 117 9.44 -5.62 -9.29
C ILE A 117 8.05 -5.10 -8.95
N ILE A 118 7.72 -5.04 -7.66
CA ILE A 118 6.48 -4.47 -7.17
C ILE A 118 6.77 -3.17 -6.40
N THR A 119 6.05 -2.12 -6.72
CA THR A 119 6.13 -0.81 -6.07
C THR A 119 4.76 -0.36 -5.55
N THR A 120 4.72 0.75 -4.82
CA THR A 120 3.46 1.37 -4.42
C THR A 120 2.93 2.26 -5.54
N GLN A 121 1.61 2.45 -5.61
CA GLN A 121 1.03 3.39 -6.59
C GLN A 121 1.57 4.82 -6.41
N LYS A 122 1.83 5.24 -5.16
CA LYS A 122 2.40 6.56 -4.86
C LYS A 122 3.84 6.71 -5.36
N ASP A 123 4.59 5.61 -5.39
CA ASP A 123 5.94 5.60 -5.92
C ASP A 123 5.94 5.54 -7.45
N ALA A 124 5.03 4.78 -8.06
CA ALA A 124 4.91 4.65 -9.51
C ALA A 124 4.79 6.00 -10.24
N VAL A 125 4.05 6.96 -9.68
CA VAL A 125 3.93 8.31 -10.28
C VAL A 125 5.24 9.11 -10.27
N ARG A 126 6.26 8.66 -9.52
CA ARG A 126 7.59 9.25 -9.44
C ARG A 126 8.64 8.48 -10.25
N PHE A 127 8.23 7.47 -11.01
CA PHE A 127 9.16 6.74 -11.88
C PHE A 127 9.59 7.62 -13.05
N PRO A 128 10.88 7.56 -13.42
CA PRO A 128 11.35 8.18 -14.65
C PRO A 128 10.88 7.33 -15.84
N LYS A 129 10.84 7.93 -17.02
CA LYS A 129 10.77 7.16 -18.26
C LYS A 129 12.03 6.31 -18.40
N ILE A 130 11.85 5.03 -18.68
CA ILE A 130 12.93 4.09 -18.99
C ILE A 130 12.52 3.22 -20.19
N ASP A 131 13.48 2.98 -21.09
CA ASP A 131 13.27 2.15 -22.29
C ASP A 131 13.48 0.67 -22.00
N ARG A 132 14.29 0.36 -20.99
CA ARG A 132 14.61 -1.02 -20.61
C ARG A 132 13.44 -1.66 -19.86
N ARG A 133 12.85 -2.72 -20.43
CA ARG A 133 11.67 -3.44 -19.92
C ARG A 133 11.87 -4.96 -19.78
N ASP A 134 13.10 -5.41 -19.57
CA ASP A 134 13.45 -6.84 -19.46
C ASP A 134 13.08 -7.47 -18.11
N LEU A 135 12.40 -6.73 -17.24
CA LEU A 135 11.76 -7.21 -16.02
C LEU A 135 10.52 -6.32 -15.77
N PRO A 136 9.31 -6.89 -15.66
CA PRO A 136 8.10 -6.09 -15.47
C PRO A 136 8.12 -5.38 -14.11
N ILE A 137 7.56 -4.17 -14.10
CA ILE A 137 7.44 -3.35 -12.89
C ILE A 137 5.96 -3.04 -12.71
N PHE A 138 5.38 -3.57 -11.64
CA PHE A 138 3.99 -3.35 -11.29
C PHE A 138 3.87 -2.45 -10.07
N PHE A 139 2.80 -1.67 -10.00
CA PHE A 139 2.35 -1.13 -8.72
C PHE A 139 1.14 -1.88 -8.20
N MET A 140 1.05 -2.03 -6.89
CA MET A 140 -0.12 -2.60 -6.23
C MET A 140 -1.19 -1.52 -6.04
N ARG A 141 -2.35 -1.69 -6.66
CA ARG A 141 -3.52 -0.86 -6.38
C ARG A 141 -4.15 -1.34 -5.08
N VAL A 142 -4.44 -0.39 -4.20
CA VAL A 142 -5.16 -0.63 -2.95
C VAL A 142 -6.37 0.29 -2.88
N GLU A 143 -7.39 -0.16 -2.18
CA GLU A 143 -8.53 0.66 -1.76
C GLU A 143 -8.61 0.74 -0.24
N ILE A 144 -9.37 1.72 0.25
CA ILE A 144 -9.74 1.79 1.66
C ILE A 144 -11.02 0.99 1.83
N LYS A 145 -10.95 -0.09 2.60
CA LYS A 145 -12.11 -0.90 2.99
C LYS A 145 -12.48 -0.56 4.43
N ILE A 146 -13.76 -0.26 4.67
CA ILE A 146 -14.29 -0.05 6.02
C ILE A 146 -14.51 -1.42 6.67
N LEU A 147 -14.00 -1.58 7.89
CA LEU A 147 -14.23 -2.77 8.71
C LEU A 147 -15.37 -2.55 9.69
N ARG A 148 -15.47 -1.34 10.26
CA ARG A 148 -16.48 -0.95 11.26
C ARG A 148 -16.77 0.54 11.18
N GLY A 149 -17.97 0.93 11.64
CA GLY A 149 -18.37 2.33 11.79
C GLY A 149 -19.02 2.96 10.55
N GLY A 150 -19.23 2.17 9.49
CA GLY A 150 -19.96 2.57 8.28
C GLY A 150 -20.06 1.42 7.29
N ASP A 151 -20.97 1.53 6.32
CA ASP A 151 -21.23 0.51 5.31
C ASP A 151 -20.15 0.52 4.22
N ASP A 152 -19.82 1.72 3.71
CA ASP A 152 -18.68 1.92 2.82
C ASP A 152 -18.00 3.29 3.03
N PHE A 153 -16.87 3.52 2.35
CA PHE A 153 -16.12 4.76 2.48
C PHE A 153 -16.91 6.00 2.03
N ARG A 154 -17.77 5.90 1.01
CA ARG A 154 -18.54 7.03 0.48
C ARG A 154 -19.63 7.43 1.47
N ASP A 155 -20.32 6.47 2.06
CA ASP A 155 -21.36 6.71 3.06
C ASP A 155 -20.78 7.38 4.31
N VAL A 156 -19.59 6.93 4.72
CA VAL A 156 -18.84 7.59 5.79
C VAL A 156 -18.49 9.03 5.42
N VAL A 157 -17.93 9.28 4.23
CA VAL A 157 -17.58 10.64 3.80
C VAL A 157 -18.82 11.52 3.73
N ARG A 158 -19.94 11.00 3.21
CA ARG A 158 -21.21 11.75 3.16
C ARG A 158 -21.67 12.19 4.55
N ARG A 159 -21.64 11.28 5.52
CA ARG A 159 -22.02 11.55 6.91
C ARG A 159 -21.16 12.62 7.56
N ILE A 160 -19.88 12.70 7.21
CA ILE A 160 -18.95 13.65 7.82
C ILE A 160 -19.01 15.01 7.12
N CYS A 161 -19.13 15.03 5.80
CA CYS A 161 -18.99 16.25 5.00
C CYS A 161 -20.31 16.99 4.72
N PHE A 162 -21.46 16.32 4.82
CA PHE A 162 -22.77 16.90 4.51
C PHE A 162 -23.75 16.81 5.68
N GLN A 163 -23.23 16.75 6.91
CA GLN A 163 -23.99 17.00 8.13
C GLN A 163 -24.27 18.49 8.31
#